data_AF-A0A4R6BEC9-F1
#
_entry.id   AF-A0A4R6BEC9-F1
#
_cell.length_a   1.000
_cell.length_b   1.000
_cell.length_c   1.000
_cell.angle_alpha   90.00
_cell.angle_beta   90.00
_cell.angle_gamma   90.00
#
_symmetry.space_group_name_H-M   'P 1'
#
loop_
_entity.id
_entity.type
_entity.pdbx_description
1 polymer ?
#
loop_
_entity_poly.entity_id
_entity_poly.type
_entity_poly.pdbx_seq_one_letter_code
_entity_poly.pdbx_strand_id
1 'polypeptide(L)'
;MTRHFIRLIILVIYTLFMMSVAVKSLTDGLSADNFFFIPLSIMALTILVDSITQLYTNSQNEENPYRTYPAETIIKWTWISTYYHIGAIVIYVMTAVFILYFNFSIFWPLTILLAIILSILTIWREYKRRQYVKTRIYE
;
A
#
# COMPACT_ATOMS: atom_id res chain seq x y z
N MET A 1 16.24 -13.88 14.95
CA MET A 1 15.24 -13.39 13.96
C MET A 1 14.18 -12.60 14.73
N THR A 2 14.03 -11.29 14.49
CA THR A 2 13.10 -10.45 15.26
C THR A 2 11.67 -10.65 14.78
N ARG A 3 10.67 -10.47 15.66
CA ARG A 3 9.22 -10.66 15.37
C ARG A 3 8.75 -9.86 14.14
N HIS A 4 9.35 -8.70 13.88
CA HIS A 4 9.07 -7.85 12.71
C HIS A 4 9.52 -8.50 11.39
N PHE A 5 10.65 -9.20 11.40
CA PHE A 5 11.19 -9.87 10.22
C PHE A 5 10.33 -11.07 9.80
N ILE A 6 9.82 -11.84 10.76
CA ILE A 6 8.87 -12.95 10.50
C ILE A 6 7.57 -12.40 9.90
N ARG A 7 7.03 -11.29 10.44
CA ARG A 7 5.83 -10.63 9.88
C ARG A 7 6.04 -10.18 8.45
N LEU A 8 7.20 -9.59 8.15
CA LEU A 8 7.54 -9.16 6.79
C LEU A 8 7.59 -10.34 5.82
N ILE A 9 8.23 -11.45 6.19
CA ILE A 9 8.29 -12.65 5.34
C ILE A 9 6.90 -13.19 5.04
N ILE A 10 6.04 -13.31 6.07
CA ILE A 10 4.66 -13.77 5.90
C ILE A 10 3.91 -12.85 4.94
N LEU A 11 4.09 -11.52 5.08
CA LEU A 11 3.45 -10.53 4.22
C LEU A 11 3.95 -10.61 2.78
N VAL A 12 5.25 -10.84 2.56
CA VAL A 12 5.83 -11.04 1.23
C VAL A 12 5.23 -12.29 0.58
N ILE A 13 5.19 -13.42 1.28
CA ILE A 13 4.62 -14.67 0.77
C ILE A 13 3.14 -14.47 0.42
N TYR A 14 2.37 -13.84 1.32
CA TYR A 14 0.96 -13.53 1.09
C TYR A 14 0.77 -12.63 -0.15
N THR A 15 1.59 -11.59 -0.29
CA THR A 15 1.51 -10.66 -1.43
C THR A 15 1.83 -11.37 -2.74
N LEU A 16 2.87 -12.22 -2.75
CA LEU A 16 3.23 -13.02 -3.93
C LEU A 16 2.12 -14.00 -4.31
N PHE A 17 1.47 -14.63 -3.33
CA PHE A 17 0.32 -15.49 -3.56
C PHE A 17 -0.87 -14.71 -4.14
N MET A 18 -1.21 -13.55 -3.58
CA MET A 18 -2.31 -12.74 -4.09
C MET A 18 -2.02 -12.23 -5.52
N MET A 19 -0.78 -11.87 -5.81
CA MET A 19 -0.35 -11.47 -7.15
C MET A 19 -0.43 -12.61 -8.15
N SER A 20 0.00 -13.83 -7.78
CA SER A 20 -0.08 -14.97 -8.70
C SER A 20 -1.54 -15.33 -9.03
N VAL A 21 -2.44 -15.23 -8.06
CA VAL A 21 -3.89 -15.44 -8.27
C VAL A 21 -4.48 -14.33 -9.17
N ALA A 22 -4.09 -13.07 -8.97
CA ALA A 22 -4.54 -11.97 -9.81
C ALA A 22 -4.03 -12.10 -11.25
N VAL A 23 -2.76 -12.46 -11.44
CA VAL A 23 -2.18 -12.72 -12.78
C VAL A 23 -2.92 -13.87 -13.46
N LYS A 24 -3.17 -14.97 -12.75
CA LYS A 24 -3.96 -16.09 -13.28
C LYS A 24 -5.37 -15.65 -13.70
N SER A 25 -6.01 -14.80 -12.91
CA SER A 25 -7.35 -14.28 -13.23
C SER A 25 -7.35 -13.40 -14.49
N LEU A 26 -6.26 -12.67 -14.73
CA LEU A 26 -6.08 -11.90 -15.96
C LEU A 26 -5.83 -12.79 -17.18
N THR A 27 -5.06 -13.89 -17.02
CA THR A 27 -4.76 -14.81 -18.12
C THR A 27 -5.94 -15.70 -18.50
N ASP A 28 -6.73 -16.13 -17.52
CA ASP A 28 -7.89 -17.00 -17.73
C ASP A 28 -9.12 -16.22 -18.25
N GLY A 29 -9.03 -14.89 -18.28
CA GLY A 29 -10.11 -13.98 -18.61
C GLY A 29 -10.85 -13.49 -17.37
N LEU A 30 -11.11 -12.18 -17.32
CA LEU A 30 -11.82 -11.57 -16.20
C LEU A 30 -13.30 -11.91 -16.24
N SER A 31 -13.80 -12.46 -15.14
CA SER A 31 -15.20 -12.74 -14.88
C SER A 31 -15.65 -12.07 -13.58
N ALA A 32 -16.95 -12.06 -13.34
CA ALA A 32 -17.51 -11.57 -12.09
C ALA A 32 -16.98 -12.30 -10.85
N ASP A 33 -16.55 -13.56 -11.02
CA ASP A 33 -16.11 -14.42 -9.92
C ASP A 33 -14.64 -14.23 -9.54
N ASN A 34 -13.79 -13.80 -10.49
CA ASN A 34 -12.35 -13.69 -10.28
C ASN A 34 -11.83 -12.24 -10.28
N PHE A 35 -12.64 -11.28 -10.71
CA PHE A 35 -12.24 -9.88 -10.82
C PHE A 35 -11.74 -9.29 -9.48
N PHE A 36 -12.33 -9.73 -8.36
CA PHE A 36 -11.98 -9.23 -7.03
C PHE A 36 -10.56 -9.58 -6.57
N PHE A 37 -9.88 -10.52 -7.23
CA PHE A 37 -8.47 -10.79 -6.94
C PHE A 37 -7.56 -9.62 -7.34
N ILE A 38 -7.95 -8.81 -8.33
CA ILE A 38 -7.19 -7.62 -8.72
C ILE A 38 -7.12 -6.61 -7.55
N PRO A 39 -8.22 -6.01 -7.06
CA PRO A 39 -8.13 -5.04 -5.97
C PRO A 39 -7.55 -5.64 -4.70
N LEU A 40 -7.83 -6.91 -4.37
CA LEU A 40 -7.25 -7.57 -3.20
C LEU A 40 -5.73 -7.74 -3.31
N SER A 41 -5.21 -8.03 -4.50
CA SER A 41 -3.77 -8.10 -4.74
C SER A 41 -3.11 -6.73 -4.57
N ILE A 42 -3.74 -5.66 -5.07
CA ILE A 42 -3.25 -4.29 -4.87
C ILE A 42 -3.29 -3.90 -3.38
N MET A 43 -4.33 -4.30 -2.65
CA MET A 43 -4.38 -4.10 -1.19
C MET A 43 -3.19 -4.78 -0.50
N ALA A 44 -2.92 -6.05 -0.80
CA ALA A 44 -1.77 -6.77 -0.25
C ALA A 44 -0.45 -6.05 -0.57
N LEU A 45 -0.28 -5.59 -1.81
CA LEU A 45 0.90 -4.86 -2.24
C LEU A 45 1.08 -3.54 -1.50
N THR A 46 0.01 -2.77 -1.32
CA THR A 46 0.08 -1.51 -0.55
C THR A 46 0.47 -1.74 0.90
N ILE A 47 -0.03 -2.80 1.55
CA ILE A 47 0.37 -3.17 2.92
C ILE A 47 1.86 -3.56 2.97
N LEU A 48 2.35 -4.29 1.96
CA LEU A 48 3.77 -4.64 1.84
C LEU A 48 4.65 -3.40 1.67
N VAL A 49 4.29 -2.51 0.74
CA VAL A 49 5.02 -1.26 0.51
C VAL A 49 5.06 -0.42 1.77
N ASP A 50 3.95 -0.33 2.51
CA ASP A 50 3.91 0.39 3.78
C ASP A 50 4.81 -0.26 4.82
N SER A 51 4.75 -1.58 4.98
CA SER A 51 5.60 -2.30 5.94
C SER A 51 7.09 -2.09 5.66
N ILE A 52 7.48 -2.13 4.38
CA ILE A 52 8.85 -1.85 3.95
C ILE A 52 9.21 -0.38 4.20
N THR A 53 8.33 0.56 3.83
CA THR A 53 8.55 1.99 4.02
C THR A 53 8.74 2.32 5.50
N GLN A 54 7.96 1.70 6.39
CA GLN A 54 8.08 1.90 7.84
C GLN A 54 9.44 1.41 8.39
N LEU A 55 10.01 0.35 7.83
CA LEU A 55 11.35 -0.12 8.20
C LEU A 55 12.43 0.91 7.85
N TYR A 56 12.34 1.51 6.66
CA TYR A 56 13.33 2.49 6.18
C TYR A 56 13.08 3.93 6.64
N THR A 57 11.95 4.18 7.29
CA THR A 57 11.60 5.48 7.88
C THR A 57 11.54 5.45 9.40
N ASN A 58 11.94 4.33 10.01
CA ASN A 58 11.97 4.08 11.46
C ASN A 58 10.66 4.39 12.19
N SER A 59 9.51 4.26 11.52
CA SER A 59 8.22 4.63 12.10
C SER A 59 7.68 3.60 13.09
N GLN A 60 8.38 2.48 13.29
CA GLN A 60 7.90 1.39 14.15
C GLN A 60 8.38 1.48 15.59
N ASN A 61 9.37 2.33 15.96
CA ASN A 61 9.90 2.29 17.33
C ASN A 61 10.66 3.51 17.93
N GLU A 62 10.81 4.69 17.31
CA GLU A 62 11.61 5.76 17.98
C GLU A 62 11.14 7.21 17.77
N GLU A 63 11.34 8.03 18.82
CA GLU A 63 11.17 9.49 18.88
C GLU A 63 12.02 10.29 17.86
N ASN A 64 12.93 9.63 17.13
CA ASN A 64 13.80 10.30 16.15
C ASN A 64 14.01 9.45 14.88
N PRO A 65 13.37 9.78 13.74
CA PRO A 65 13.46 9.00 12.50
C PRO A 65 14.87 9.01 11.86
N TYR A 66 15.76 9.89 12.30
CA TYR A 66 17.13 10.03 11.78
C TYR A 66 18.15 9.13 12.45
N ARG A 67 17.78 8.41 13.52
CA ARG A 67 18.74 7.63 14.31
C ARG A 67 19.39 6.49 13.50
N THR A 68 18.71 6.02 12.45
CA THR A 68 19.12 4.81 11.72
C THR A 68 19.33 5.03 10.22
N TYR A 69 18.62 5.98 9.59
CA TYR A 69 18.71 6.20 8.15
C TYR A 69 18.90 7.69 7.81
N PRO A 70 19.69 8.01 6.77
CA PRO A 70 19.87 9.39 6.33
C PRO A 70 18.56 9.95 5.76
N ALA A 71 18.41 11.28 5.85
CA ALA A 71 17.21 11.99 5.43
C ALA A 71 16.80 11.69 3.98
N GLU A 72 17.78 11.54 3.09
CA GLU A 72 17.58 11.20 1.67
C GLU A 72 16.89 9.85 1.50
N THR A 73 17.30 8.83 2.27
CA THR A 73 16.68 7.50 2.25
C THR A 73 15.23 7.58 2.71
N ILE A 74 14.97 8.33 3.79
CA ILE A 74 13.62 8.50 4.32
C ILE A 74 12.72 9.18 3.26
N ILE A 75 13.20 10.26 2.65
CA ILE A 75 12.48 10.98 1.58
C ILE A 75 12.20 10.05 0.40
N LYS A 76 13.21 9.30 -0.07
CA LYS A 76 13.04 8.37 -1.19
C LYS A 76 11.94 7.34 -0.92
N TRP A 77 11.97 6.69 0.25
CA TRP A 77 10.95 5.68 0.60
C TRP A 77 9.56 6.28 0.80
N THR A 78 9.44 7.49 1.35
CA THR A 78 8.13 8.18 1.43
C THR A 78 7.54 8.47 0.05
N TRP A 79 8.37 8.81 -0.94
CA TRP A 79 7.94 9.03 -2.32
C TRP A 79 7.52 7.73 -2.98
N ILE A 80 8.28 6.65 -2.78
CA ILE A 80 7.92 5.31 -3.28
C ILE A 80 6.52 4.93 -2.75
N SER A 81 6.29 4.99 -1.43
CA SER A 81 4.96 4.71 -0.85
C SER A 81 3.87 5.62 -1.46
N THR A 82 4.14 6.93 -1.60
CA THR A 82 3.19 7.87 -2.20
C THR A 82 2.80 7.47 -3.63
N TYR A 83 3.77 7.13 -4.49
CA TYR A 83 3.50 6.73 -5.87
C TYR A 83 2.72 5.42 -5.95
N TYR A 84 3.05 4.44 -5.12
CA TYR A 84 2.29 3.19 -5.04
C TYR A 84 0.84 3.43 -4.63
N HIS A 85 0.59 4.29 -3.64
CA HIS A 85 -0.77 4.61 -3.22
C HIS A 85 -1.55 5.41 -4.26
N ILE A 86 -0.91 6.32 -5.00
CA ILE A 86 -1.57 7.01 -6.12
C ILE A 86 -1.98 6.01 -7.20
N GLY A 87 -1.08 5.09 -7.58
CA GLY A 87 -1.39 4.02 -8.53
C GLY A 87 -2.50 3.11 -8.03
N ALA A 88 -2.48 2.75 -6.74
CA ALA A 88 -3.53 1.93 -6.12
C ALA A 88 -4.90 2.62 -6.14
N ILE A 89 -4.97 3.92 -5.83
CA ILE A 89 -6.22 4.70 -5.89
C ILE A 89 -6.80 4.66 -7.31
N VAL A 90 -5.97 4.82 -8.34
CA VAL A 90 -6.42 4.75 -9.74
C VAL A 90 -7.06 3.39 -10.04
N ILE A 91 -6.46 2.29 -9.59
CA ILE A 91 -7.03 0.95 -9.74
C ILE A 91 -8.32 0.81 -8.94
N TYR A 92 -8.37 1.26 -7.69
CA TYR A 92 -9.57 1.20 -6.86
C TYR A 92 -10.73 2.00 -7.44
N VAL A 93 -10.48 3.16 -8.05
CA VAL A 93 -11.51 3.95 -8.73
C VAL A 93 -12.05 3.19 -9.95
N MET A 94 -11.17 2.60 -10.77
CA MET A 94 -11.60 1.75 -11.89
C MET A 94 -12.44 0.56 -11.40
N THR A 95 -12.02 -0.06 -10.30
CA THR A 95 -12.73 -1.16 -9.67
C THR A 95 -14.11 -0.73 -9.13
N ALA A 96 -14.21 0.45 -8.51
CA ALA A 96 -15.48 0.97 -8.03
C ALA A 96 -16.48 1.20 -9.18
N VAL A 97 -16.02 1.77 -10.30
CA VAL A 97 -16.85 1.96 -11.50
C VAL A 97 -17.35 0.62 -12.04
N PHE A 98 -16.47 -0.38 -12.13
CA PHE A 98 -16.84 -1.73 -12.56
C PHE A 98 -17.88 -2.37 -11.63
N ILE A 99 -17.69 -2.26 -10.32
CA ILE A 99 -18.59 -2.81 -9.32
C ILE A 99 -20.00 -2.20 -9.43
N LEU A 100 -20.08 -0.88 -9.62
CA LEU A 100 -21.34 -0.16 -9.78
C LEU A 100 -22.04 -0.55 -11.08
N TYR A 101 -21.29 -0.76 -12.17
CA TYR A 101 -21.85 -1.15 -13.46
C TYR A 101 -22.50 -2.55 -13.44
N PHE A 102 -21.85 -3.51 -12.78
CA PHE A 102 -22.33 -4.90 -12.68
C PHE A 102 -23.24 -5.14 -11.46
N ASN A 103 -23.53 -4.11 -10.67
CA ASN A 103 -24.46 -4.14 -9.53
C ASN A 103 -24.12 -5.24 -8.51
N PHE A 104 -22.84 -5.38 -8.18
CA PHE A 104 -22.37 -6.33 -7.17
C PHE A 104 -22.86 -5.95 -5.76
N SER A 105 -22.76 -6.91 -4.83
CA SER A 105 -23.09 -6.69 -3.41
C SER A 105 -22.43 -5.44 -2.82
N ILE A 106 -23.17 -4.72 -1.98
CA ILE A 106 -22.75 -3.48 -1.31
C ILE A 106 -21.47 -3.61 -0.48
N PHE A 107 -21.11 -4.85 -0.11
CA PHE A 107 -19.84 -5.15 0.54
C PHE A 107 -18.64 -4.64 -0.27
N TRP A 108 -18.62 -4.87 -1.59
CA TRP A 108 -17.49 -4.54 -2.45
C TRP A 108 -17.25 -3.04 -2.63
N PRO A 109 -18.27 -2.20 -2.93
CA PRO A 109 -18.11 -0.75 -2.91
C PRO A 109 -17.53 -0.23 -1.59
N LEU A 110 -17.99 -0.76 -0.44
CA LEU A 110 -17.52 -0.34 0.88
C LEU A 110 -16.04 -0.72 1.11
N THR A 111 -15.64 -1.93 0.72
CA THR A 111 -14.23 -2.37 0.82
C THR A 111 -13.31 -1.48 -0.03
N ILE A 112 -13.73 -1.15 -1.25
CA ILE A 112 -12.95 -0.31 -2.16
C ILE A 112 -12.88 1.13 -1.67
N LEU A 113 -13.99 1.68 -1.16
CA LEU A 113 -14.01 3.01 -0.55
C LEU A 113 -13.04 3.08 0.65
N LEU A 114 -13.05 2.06 1.50
CA LEU A 114 -12.10 1.97 2.62
C LEU A 114 -10.65 1.93 2.13
N ALA A 115 -10.35 1.17 1.08
CA ALA A 115 -9.00 1.08 0.50
C ALA A 115 -8.51 2.42 -0.06
N ILE A 116 -9.41 3.21 -0.68
CA ILE A 116 -9.12 4.58 -1.15
C ILE A 116 -8.83 5.49 0.05
N ILE A 117 -9.67 5.48 1.08
CA ILE A 117 -9.50 6.29 2.28
C ILE A 117 -8.15 5.99 2.95
N LEU A 118 -7.83 4.71 3.13
CA LEU A 118 -6.55 4.29 3.73
C LEU A 118 -5.36 4.77 2.89
N SER A 119 -5.45 4.71 1.56
CA SER A 119 -4.39 5.20 0.67
C SER A 119 -4.20 6.71 0.77
N ILE A 120 -5.29 7.49 0.88
CA ILE A 120 -5.22 8.94 1.09
C ILE A 120 -4.57 9.26 2.45
N LEU A 121 -4.96 8.54 3.51
CA LEU A 121 -4.38 8.72 4.84
C LEU A 121 -2.88 8.41 4.86
N THR A 122 -2.44 7.36 4.16
CA THR A 122 -1.02 7.06 4.00
C THR A 122 -0.29 8.16 3.24
N ILE A 123 -0.82 8.63 2.10
CA ILE A 123 -0.21 9.74 1.34
C ILE A 123 -0.03 10.98 2.24
N TRP A 124 -1.04 11.31 3.04
CA TRP A 124 -0.98 12.42 3.98
C TRP A 124 0.05 12.21 5.09
N ARG A 125 0.12 11.00 5.66
CA ARG A 125 1.15 10.61 6.64
C ARG A 125 2.56 10.79 6.06
N GLU A 126 2.81 10.30 4.84
CA GLU A 126 4.10 10.41 4.18
C GLU A 126 4.43 11.87 3.81
N TYR A 127 3.42 12.68 3.44
CA TYR A 127 3.60 14.12 3.24
C TYR A 127 4.06 14.83 4.52
N LYS A 128 3.38 14.58 5.64
CA LYS A 128 3.79 15.13 6.95
C LYS A 128 5.22 14.72 7.32
N ARG A 129 5.58 13.46 7.07
CA ARG A 129 6.94 12.95 7.31
C ARG A 129 7.97 13.71 6.48
N ARG A 130 7.71 13.95 5.19
CA ARG A 130 8.63 14.75 4.35
C ARG A 130 8.81 16.17 4.88
N GLN A 131 7.75 16.83 5.35
CA GLN A 131 7.86 18.18 5.91
C GLN A 131 8.71 18.19 7.17
N TYR A 132 8.43 17.27 8.10
CA TYR A 132 9.25 17.10 9.30
C TYR A 132 10.71 16.80 8.96
N VAL A 133 10.95 16.01 7.91
CA VAL A 133 12.30 15.65 7.52
C VAL A 133 13.06 16.84 6.93
N LYS A 134 12.38 17.69 6.17
CA LYS A 134 12.99 18.88 5.58
C LYS A 134 13.37 19.91 6.66
N THR A 135 12.54 20.11 7.68
CA THR A 135 12.79 21.15 8.69
C THR A 135 14.06 20.88 9.51
N ARG A 136 14.39 19.62 9.83
CA ARG A 136 15.58 19.29 10.63
C ARG A 136 16.88 19.10 9.84
N ILE A 137 16.86 19.11 8.50
CA ILE A 137 18.10 19.12 7.71
C ILE A 137 18.80 20.49 7.78
N TYR A 138 18.04 21.55 8.07
CA TYR A 138 18.51 22.94 8.11
C TYR A 138 18.65 23.49 9.54
N GLU A 139 18.50 22.64 10.56
CA GLU A 139 18.84 22.92 11.97
C GLU A 139 20.23 22.35 12.29
#